data_AF-A0A7U9SR72-F1
#
_entry.id   AF-A0A7U9SR72-F1
#
_cell.length_a   1.000
_cell.length_b   1.000
_cell.length_c   1.000
_cell.angle_alpha   90.00
_cell.angle_beta   90.00
_cell.angle_gamma   90.00
#
_symmetry.space_group_name_H-M   'P 1'
#
loop_
_entity.id
_entity.type
_entity.pdbx_description
1 polymer ?
#
loop_
_entity_poly.entity_id
_entity_poly.type
_entity_poly.pdbx_seq_one_letter_code
_entity_poly.pdbx_strand_id
1 'polypeptide(L)' 'MMNNIFVRTDPAGNIKPDKEKSTEKIDGAAATIMGLDRAIRNEDSTGSVYDERGILSF' A
#
# COMPACT_ATOMS: atom_id res chain seq x y z
N MET A 1 -8.71 12.14 -3.77
CA MET A 1 -8.57 12.24 -2.30
C MET A 1 -9.51 11.21 -1.69
N MET A 2 -9.00 10.34 -0.81
CA MET A 2 -9.77 9.18 -0.32
C MET A 2 -10.42 9.51 1.02
N ASN A 3 -11.75 9.65 1.04
CA ASN A 3 -12.53 10.13 2.20
C ASN A 3 -13.30 9.01 2.91
N ASN A 4 -12.94 7.75 2.63
CA ASN A 4 -13.74 6.55 2.89
C ASN A 4 -13.14 5.62 3.95
N ILE A 5 -12.23 6.13 4.77
CA ILE A 5 -11.55 5.33 5.80
C ILE A 5 -12.05 5.78 7.17
N PHE A 6 -12.71 4.88 7.87
CA PHE A 6 -12.91 5.01 9.32
C PHE A 6 -11.69 4.42 10.04
N VAL A 7 -11.05 5.22 10.88
CA VAL A 7 -9.85 4.81 11.62
C VAL A 7 -10.20 4.65 13.09
N ARG A 8 -9.92 3.48 13.66
CA ARG A 8 -10.13 3.17 15.07
C ARG A 8 -8.78 2.96 15.75
N THR A 9 -8.58 3.66 16.86
CA THR A 9 -7.46 3.38 17.76
C THR A 9 -7.89 2.29 18.72
N ASP A 10 -7.15 1.18 18.75
CA ASP A 10 -7.40 0.13 19.74
C ASP A 10 -6.88 0.53 21.13
N PRO A 11 -7.28 -0.16 22.21
CA PRO A 11 -6.82 0.16 23.57
C PRO A 11 -5.30 0.02 23.77
N ALA A 12 -4.59 -0.64 22.85
CA ALA A 12 -3.15 -0.77 22.84
C ALA A 12 -2.45 0.38 22.06
N GLY A 13 -3.22 1.34 21.55
CA GLY A 13 -2.72 2.49 20.82
C GLY A 13 -2.45 2.24 19.33
N ASN A 14 -2.78 1.06 18.79
CA ASN A 14 -2.60 0.81 17.36
C ASN A 14 -3.72 1.47 16.57
N ILE A 15 -3.34 2.13 15.48
CA ILE A 15 -4.24 2.78 14.55
C ILE A 15 -4.61 1.76 13.47
N LYS A 16 -5.88 1.36 13.40
CA LYS A 16 -6.37 0.37 12.44
C LYS A 16 -7.54 0.92 11.61
N PRO A 17 -7.57 0.67 10.29
CA PRO A 17 -8.77 0.92 9.51
C PRO A 17 -9.86 -0.06 9.93
N ASP A 18 -11.08 0.45 10.14
CA ASP A 18 -12.20 -0.31 10.68
C ASP A 18 -13.36 -0.37 9.68
N LYS A 19 -13.88 -1.59 9.48
CA LYS A 19 -14.90 -1.94 8.50
C LYS A 19 -16.32 -1.73 9.03
N GLU A 20 -16.52 -1.71 10.35
CA GLU A 20 -17.86 -1.65 10.96
C GLU A 20 -18.58 -0.32 10.72
N LYS A 21 -17.83 0.78 10.55
CA LYS A 21 -18.38 2.12 10.32
C LYS A 21 -18.20 2.66 8.91
N SER A 22 -17.45 1.96 8.06
CA SER A 22 -17.25 2.36 6.67
C SER A 22 -18.23 1.63 5.76
N THR A 23 -19.38 2.26 5.51
CA THR A 23 -20.30 1.91 4.41
C THR A 23 -19.62 1.98 3.04
N GLU A 24 -18.51 2.72 2.96
CA GLU A 24 -17.65 2.83 1.80
C GLU A 24 -16.57 1.71 1.84
N LYS A 25 -16.45 0.94 0.76
CA LYS A 25 -15.49 -0.17 0.63
C LYS A 25 -14.06 0.30 0.91
N ILE A 26 -13.43 -0.22 1.97
CA ILE A 26 -12.05 0.12 2.39
C ILE A 26 -10.96 -0.68 1.67
N ASP A 27 -11.33 -1.55 0.73
CA ASP A 27 -10.41 -2.49 0.08
C ASP A 27 -9.24 -1.77 -0.63
N GLY A 28 -9.50 -0.59 -1.21
CA GLY A 28 -8.44 0.23 -1.84
C GLY A 28 -7.43 0.80 -0.83
N ALA A 29 -7.88 1.18 0.36
CA ALA A 29 -7.01 1.61 1.45
C ALA A 29 -6.14 0.47 1.95
N ALA A 30 -6.76 -0.67 2.22
CA ALA A 30 -6.08 -1.86 2.68
C ALA A 30 -5.05 -2.35 1.65
N ALA A 31 -5.41 -2.38 0.36
CA ALA A 31 -4.51 -2.73 -0.73
C ALA A 31 -3.30 -1.80 -0.81
N THR A 32 -3.50 -0.49 -0.62
CA THR A 32 -2.40 0.49 -0.64
C THR A 32 -1.44 0.30 0.53
N ILE A 33 -1.96 0.07 1.74
CA ILE A 33 -1.15 -0.19 2.93
C ILE A 33 -0.31 -1.47 2.74
N MET A 34 -0.92 -2.55 2.25
CA MET A 34 -0.23 -3.81 1.98
C MET A 34 0.82 -3.67 0.87
N GLY A 35 0.50 -2.95 -0.20
CA GLY A 35 1.44 -2.67 -1.30
C GLY A 35 2.64 -1.87 -0.82
N LEU A 36 2.41 -0.86 0.03
CA LEU A 36 3.48 -0.06 0.61
C LEU A 36 4.38 -0.87 1.55
N ASP A 37 3.81 -1.67 2.46
CA ASP A 37 4.61 -2.55 3.33
C ASP A 37 5.47 -3.51 2.50
N ARG A 38 4.90 -4.11 1.45
CA ARG A 38 5.64 -4.97 0.54
C ARG A 38 6.75 -4.21 -0.19
N ALA A 39 6.51 -2.98 -0.64
CA ALA A 39 7.52 -2.17 -1.31
C ALA A 39 8.69 -1.80 -0.39
N ILE A 40 8.38 -1.38 0.85
CA ILE A 40 9.41 -1.03 1.86
C ILE A 40 10.28 -2.23 2.20
N ARG A 41 9.69 -3.42 2.36
CA ARG A 41 10.43 -4.64 2.71
C ARG A 41 11.11 -5.30 1.50
N ASN A 42 10.84 -4.84 0.29
CA ASN A 42 11.43 -5.37 -0.94
C ASN A 42 12.69 -4.57 -1.32
N GLU A 43 13.63 -4.46 -0.37
CA GLU A 43 14.90 -3.74 -0.55
C GLU A 43 15.84 -4.43 -1.55
N ASP A 44 15.68 -5.74 -1.79
CA ASP A 44 16.53 -6.54 -2.68
C ASP A 44 16.12 -6.52 -4.15
N SER A 45 15.30 -5.55 -4.56
CA SER A 45 14.99 -5.37 -5.97
C SER A 45 16.23 -4.84 -6.69
N THR A 46 17.01 -5.77 -7.27
CA THR A 46 17.99 -5.48 -8.31
C THR A 46 17.34 -4.55 -9.33
N GLY A 47 18.05 -3.49 -9.73
CA GLY A 47 17.54 -2.41 -10.57
C GLY A 47 16.83 -2.88 -11.85
N SER A 48 16.26 -1.93 -12.58
CA SER A 48 15.56 -2.25 -13.80
C SER A 48 16.48 -3.01 -14.76
N VAL A 49 15.97 -4.06 -15.41
CA VAL A 49 16.72 -4.79 -16.45
C VAL A 49 17.17 -3.86 -17.59
N TYR A 50 16.47 -2.73 -17.75
CA TYR A 50 16.82 -1.69 -18.72
C TYR A 50 17.98 -0.80 -18.27
N ASP A 51 18.33 -0.78 -16.98
CA ASP A 51 19.49 -0.02 -16.47
C ASP A 51 20.80 -0.59 -17.06
N GLU A 52 20.86 -1.90 -17.29
CA GLU A 52 22.00 -2.56 -17.93
C GLU A 52 21.84 -2.70 -19.45
N ARG A 53 20.63 -3.02 -19.92
CA ARG A 53 20.40 -3.43 -21.31
C ARG A 53 20.02 -2.27 -22.25
N GLY A 54 19.64 -1.12 -21.70
CA GLY A 54 19.04 -0.02 -22.46
C GLY A 54 17.66 -0.37 -23.01
N ILE A 55 16.99 0.63 -23.59
CA ILE A 55 15.72 0.44 -24.30
C ILE A 55 16.02 -0.08 -25.71
N LEU A 56 15.51 -1.28 -26.03
CA LEU A 56 15.54 -1.79 -27.40
C LEU A 56 14.45 -1.06 -28.20
N SER A 57 14.85 -0.12 -29.05
CA SER A 57 13.99 0.55 -30.03
C SER A 57 14.44 0.15 -31.44
N PHE A 58 13.50 -0.31 -32.26
CA PHE A 58 13.68 -0.66 -33.67
C PHE A 58 13.13 0.44 -34.59
#